data_AF-A0A0C1H036-F1
#
_entry.id   AF-A0A0C1H036-F1
#
_cell.length_a   1.000
_cell.length_b   1.000
_cell.length_c   1.000
_cell.angle_alpha   90.00
_cell.angle_beta   90.00
_cell.angle_gamma   90.00
#
_symmetry.space_group_name_H-M   'P 1'
#
loop_
_entity.id
_entity.type
_entity.pdbx_description
1 polymer ?
#
loop_
_entity_poly.entity_id
_entity_poly.type
_entity_poly.pdbx_seq_one_letter_code
_entity_poly.pdbx_strand_id
1 'polypeptide(L)'
;MWTAVCWVVYLFIGYASLVAYTSGAGKEVSFVLTKILHIPFSSALGSLIFLVAFGGVIFLGYHMVERVNSIPFISMIAAYLLMISLAPKEINLHLLERQNWNVSHLFCIVPLMLTTFSFPGIVPTIVPYLNRNVRAIRIAIIGGTSLTFIVYCIWLLIIFGTVPNEGIHGLQEALICDIPATECLHYVIKNPLLSYVAQFFAFFCSRYFFFGYCFSAF
;
A
#
# COMPACT_ATOMS: atom_id res chain seq x y z
N MET A 1 -18.75 -28.84 1.40
CA MET A 1 -18.86 -27.98 2.60
C MET A 1 -17.62 -27.10 2.77
N TRP A 2 -16.40 -27.66 2.81
CA TRP A 2 -15.15 -26.89 2.88
C TRP A 2 -14.91 -25.92 1.70
N THR A 3 -15.29 -26.30 0.49
CA THR A 3 -15.17 -25.46 -0.71
C THR A 3 -16.01 -24.17 -0.63
N ALA A 4 -17.23 -24.26 -0.09
CA ALA A 4 -18.10 -23.09 0.07
C ALA A 4 -17.53 -22.12 1.11
N VAL A 5 -16.98 -22.63 2.21
CA VAL A 5 -16.31 -21.80 3.23
C VAL A 5 -15.09 -21.10 2.65
N CYS A 6 -14.25 -21.81 1.88
CA CYS A 6 -13.09 -21.20 1.21
C CYS A 6 -13.51 -20.09 0.23
N TRP A 7 -14.61 -20.29 -0.52
CA TRP A 7 -15.14 -19.29 -1.44
C TRP A 7 -15.64 -18.04 -0.71
N VAL A 8 -16.41 -18.20 0.36
CA VAL A 8 -16.92 -17.07 1.16
C VAL A 8 -15.78 -16.28 1.76
N VAL A 9 -14.76 -16.96 2.32
CA VAL A 9 -13.58 -16.31 2.89
C VAL A 9 -12.78 -15.56 1.81
N TYR A 10 -12.61 -16.16 0.62
CA TYR A 10 -11.91 -15.52 -0.49
C TYR A 10 -12.61 -14.24 -0.95
N LEU A 11 -13.93 -14.31 -1.17
CA LEU A 11 -14.73 -13.14 -1.56
C LEU A 11 -14.74 -12.06 -0.48
N PHE A 12 -14.84 -12.47 0.80
CA PHE A 12 -14.78 -11.54 1.93
C PHE A 12 -13.45 -10.80 2.00
N ILE A 13 -12.32 -11.50 1.86
CA ILE A 13 -10.99 -10.88 1.87
C ILE A 13 -10.84 -9.93 0.68
N GLY A 14 -11.27 -10.34 -0.52
CA GLY A 14 -11.22 -9.47 -1.71
C GLY A 14 -12.04 -8.19 -1.53
N TYR A 15 -13.26 -8.31 -1.00
CA TYR A 15 -14.12 -7.16 -0.73
C TYR A 15 -13.56 -6.25 0.38
N ALA A 16 -13.08 -6.83 1.49
CA ALA A 16 -12.47 -6.07 2.59
C ALA A 16 -11.25 -5.28 2.11
N SER A 17 -10.40 -5.91 1.29
CA SER A 17 -9.26 -5.23 0.65
C SER A 17 -9.73 -4.08 -0.25
N LEU A 18 -10.76 -4.29 -1.08
CA LEU A 18 -11.30 -3.24 -1.95
C LEU A 18 -11.78 -2.02 -1.15
N VAL A 19 -12.49 -2.25 -0.05
CA VAL A 19 -12.95 -1.19 0.86
C VAL A 19 -11.75 -0.47 1.51
N ALA A 20 -10.76 -1.23 1.99
CA ALA A 20 -9.56 -0.67 2.61
C ALA A 20 -8.77 0.23 1.64
N TYR A 21 -8.52 -0.22 0.41
CA TYR A 21 -7.82 0.58 -0.60
C TYR A 21 -8.63 1.80 -1.06
N THR A 22 -9.96 1.69 -1.13
CA THR A 22 -10.84 2.83 -1.46
C THR A 22 -10.84 3.88 -0.34
N SER A 23 -10.82 3.44 0.92
CA SER A 23 -10.68 4.33 2.08
C SER A 23 -9.32 5.02 2.10
N GLY A 24 -8.23 4.25 1.96
CA GLY A 24 -6.86 4.78 1.94
C GLY A 24 -6.62 5.76 0.79
N ALA A 25 -7.01 5.39 -0.43
CA ALA A 25 -6.88 6.28 -1.58
C ALA A 25 -7.75 7.54 -1.45
N GLY A 26 -8.93 7.42 -0.82
CA GLY A 26 -9.79 8.57 -0.56
C GLY A 26 -9.18 9.59 0.38
N LYS A 27 -8.43 9.15 1.39
CA LYS A 27 -7.67 10.05 2.29
C LYS A 27 -6.60 10.82 1.52
N GLU A 28 -5.82 10.13 0.69
CA GLU A 28 -4.80 10.77 -0.15
C GLU A 28 -5.41 11.78 -1.14
N VAL A 29 -6.53 11.41 -1.79
CA VAL A 29 -7.27 12.34 -2.68
C VAL A 29 -7.79 13.55 -1.91
N SER A 30 -8.36 13.33 -0.72
CA SER A 30 -8.88 14.41 0.13
C SER A 30 -7.77 15.35 0.58
N PHE A 31 -6.61 14.81 0.95
CA PHE A 31 -5.42 15.57 1.35
C PHE A 31 -4.92 16.45 0.19
N VAL A 32 -4.75 15.88 -1.00
CA VAL A 32 -4.31 16.61 -2.20
C VAL A 32 -5.32 17.68 -2.63
N LEU A 33 -6.62 17.37 -2.61
CA LEU A 33 -7.67 18.33 -2.96
C LEU A 33 -7.73 19.49 -1.95
N THR A 34 -7.62 19.20 -0.66
CA THR A 34 -7.60 20.23 0.39
C THR A 34 -6.40 21.17 0.23
N LYS A 35 -5.24 20.63 -0.15
CA LYS A 35 -4.03 21.40 -0.45
C LYS A 35 -4.19 22.34 -1.65
N ILE A 36 -4.82 21.86 -2.73
CA ILE A 36 -4.96 22.62 -3.99
C ILE A 36 -6.08 23.66 -3.90
N LEU A 37 -7.22 23.27 -3.34
CA LEU A 37 -8.44 24.09 -3.32
C LEU A 37 -8.58 24.93 -2.05
N HIS A 38 -7.71 24.72 -1.04
CA HIS A 38 -7.74 25.38 0.27
C HIS A 38 -9.08 25.22 1.03
N ILE A 39 -9.91 24.26 0.64
CA ILE A 39 -11.19 23.93 1.27
C ILE A 39 -11.03 22.57 1.95
N PRO A 40 -11.44 22.40 3.22
CA PRO A 40 -11.36 21.11 3.90
C PRO A 40 -12.30 20.09 3.23
N PHE A 41 -11.73 19.07 2.60
CA PHE A 41 -12.49 17.94 2.10
C PHE A 41 -12.58 16.83 3.16
N SER A 42 -13.75 16.21 3.26
CA SER A 42 -13.93 15.01 4.07
C SER A 42 -13.36 13.79 3.34
N SER A 43 -12.73 12.88 4.09
CA SER A 43 -12.24 11.60 3.56
C SER A 43 -13.33 10.81 2.81
N ALA A 44 -14.60 10.91 3.22
CA ALA A 44 -15.72 10.26 2.54
C ALA A 44 -15.94 10.79 1.12
N LEU A 45 -15.81 12.11 0.92
CA LEU A 45 -15.90 12.72 -0.41
C LEU A 45 -14.70 12.31 -1.27
N GLY A 46 -13.49 12.26 -0.69
CA GLY A 46 -12.29 11.77 -1.37
C GLY A 46 -12.44 10.33 -1.87
N SER A 47 -12.95 9.43 -1.03
CA SER A 47 -13.24 8.04 -1.42
C SER A 47 -14.31 7.94 -2.51
N LEU A 48 -15.35 8.77 -2.46
CA LEU A 48 -16.39 8.80 -3.48
C LEU A 48 -15.84 9.26 -4.83
N ILE A 49 -15.03 10.32 -4.84
CA ILE A 49 -14.36 10.83 -6.04
C ILE A 49 -13.44 9.74 -6.63
N PHE A 50 -12.64 9.09 -5.78
CA PHE A 50 -11.76 7.99 -6.20
C PHE A 50 -12.56 6.84 -6.82
N LEU A 51 -13.66 6.42 -6.17
CA LEU A 51 -14.50 5.32 -6.63
C LEU A 51 -15.19 5.65 -7.97
N VAL A 52 -15.73 6.85 -8.14
CA VAL A 52 -16.36 7.24 -9.40
C VAL A 52 -15.33 7.34 -10.52
N ALA A 53 -14.17 7.96 -10.26
CA ALA A 53 -13.13 8.16 -11.26
C ALA A 53 -12.48 6.85 -11.72
N PHE A 54 -12.13 5.96 -10.79
CA PHE A 54 -11.42 4.72 -11.13
C PHE A 54 -12.33 3.50 -11.23
N GLY A 55 -13.38 3.41 -10.41
CA GLY A 55 -14.42 2.40 -10.58
C GLY A 55 -15.14 2.54 -11.93
N GLY A 56 -15.33 3.77 -12.42
CA GLY A 56 -15.87 4.03 -13.76
C GLY A 56 -15.06 3.38 -14.89
N VAL A 57 -13.74 3.29 -14.74
CA VAL A 57 -12.84 2.66 -15.73
C VAL A 57 -13.13 1.17 -15.89
N ILE A 58 -13.64 0.50 -14.86
CA ILE A 58 -13.96 -0.94 -14.90
C ILE A 58 -15.04 -1.22 -15.96
N PHE A 59 -15.99 -0.30 -16.15
CA PHE A 59 -17.05 -0.43 -17.15
C PHE A 59 -16.57 -0.28 -18.60
N LEU A 60 -15.34 0.23 -18.82
CA LEU A 60 -14.75 0.37 -20.17
C LEU A 60 -14.19 -0.95 -20.72
N GLY A 61 -14.24 -2.03 -19.94
CA GLY A 61 -13.88 -3.39 -20.37
C GLY A 61 -12.45 -3.81 -20.05
N TYR A 62 -12.23 -5.13 -20.00
CA TYR A 62 -11.00 -5.79 -19.55
C TYR A 62 -9.71 -5.20 -20.17
N HIS A 63 -9.66 -5.06 -21.50
CA HIS A 63 -8.46 -4.61 -22.20
C HIS A 63 -8.06 -3.15 -21.88
N MET A 64 -9.04 -2.27 -21.62
CA MET A 64 -8.74 -0.89 -21.25
C MET A 64 -8.21 -0.84 -19.82
N VAL A 65 -8.81 -1.60 -18.90
CA VAL A 65 -8.38 -1.65 -17.50
C VAL A 65 -6.97 -2.23 -17.39
N GLU A 66 -6.61 -3.26 -18.16
CA GLU A 66 -5.27 -3.85 -18.19
C GLU A 66 -4.19 -2.83 -18.60
N ARG A 67 -4.45 -2.05 -19.67
CA ARG A 67 -3.56 -0.95 -20.09
C ARG A 67 -3.50 0.15 -19.05
N VAL A 68 -4.63 0.55 -18.49
CA VAL A 68 -4.69 1.60 -17.47
C VAL A 68 -3.98 1.16 -16.20
N ASN A 69 -4.01 -0.12 -15.83
CA ASN A 69 -3.33 -0.64 -14.64
C ASN A 69 -1.80 -0.72 -14.81
N SER A 70 -1.31 -0.81 -16.05
CA SER A 70 0.12 -0.82 -16.34
C SER A 70 0.79 0.54 -16.03
N ILE A 71 0.06 1.64 -16.17
CA ILE A 71 0.58 3.00 -15.92
C ILE A 71 0.90 3.19 -14.42
N PRO A 72 -0.04 2.98 -13.47
CA PRO A 72 0.25 3.03 -12.04
C PRO A 72 1.38 2.12 -11.59
N PHE A 73 1.50 0.94 -12.18
CA PHE A 73 2.58 0.01 -11.85
C PHE A 73 3.95 0.63 -12.12
N ILE A 74 4.17 1.15 -13.34
CA ILE A 74 5.44 1.77 -13.74
C ILE A 74 5.69 3.04 -12.92
N SER A 75 4.65 3.88 -12.76
CA SER A 75 4.74 5.12 -11.99
C SER A 75 5.09 4.87 -10.52
N MET A 76 4.50 3.85 -9.90
CA MET A 76 4.78 3.46 -8.52
C MET A 76 6.23 2.98 -8.36
N ILE A 77 6.75 2.16 -9.28
CA ILE A 77 8.15 1.71 -9.24
C ILE A 77 9.10 2.90 -9.37
N ALA A 78 8.86 3.79 -10.32
CA ALA A 78 9.69 4.98 -10.53
C ALA A 78 9.68 5.89 -9.28
N ALA A 79 8.50 6.13 -8.70
CA ALA A 79 8.35 6.92 -7.49
C ALA A 79 9.07 6.28 -6.29
N TYR A 80 8.99 4.95 -6.17
CA TYR A 80 9.67 4.22 -5.11
C TYR A 80 11.20 4.31 -5.21
N LEU A 81 11.76 4.14 -6.41
CA LEU A 81 13.20 4.28 -6.64
C LEU A 81 13.69 5.71 -6.35
N LEU A 82 12.91 6.70 -6.77
CA LEU A 82 13.23 8.11 -6.52
C LEU A 82 13.17 8.41 -5.01
N MET A 83 12.17 7.89 -4.30
CA MET A 83 12.07 8.01 -2.85
C MET A 83 13.28 7.38 -2.14
N ILE A 84 13.73 6.19 -2.55
CA ILE A 84 14.94 5.56 -2.01
C ILE A 84 16.18 6.44 -2.22
N SER A 85 16.29 7.13 -3.35
CA SER A 85 17.44 8.01 -3.62
C SER A 85 17.45 9.28 -2.75
N LEU A 86 16.28 9.74 -2.30
CA LEU A 86 16.13 10.98 -1.54
C LEU A 86 16.13 10.76 -0.02
N ALA A 87 15.58 9.63 0.42
CA ALA A 87 15.38 9.33 1.83
C ALA A 87 16.66 9.33 2.71
N PRO A 88 17.85 8.86 2.26
CA PRO A 88 19.04 8.76 3.10
C PRO A 88 19.48 10.09 3.74
N LYS A 89 19.13 11.22 3.13
CA LYS A 89 19.48 12.56 3.63
C LYS A 89 18.65 12.99 4.84
N GLU A 90 17.48 12.39 5.04
CA GLU A 90 16.52 12.77 6.08
C GLU A 90 16.47 11.73 7.21
N ILE A 91 17.17 10.59 7.06
CA ILE A 91 17.19 9.52 8.06
C ILE A 91 18.04 9.95 9.26
N ASN A 92 17.41 10.04 10.42
CA ASN A 92 18.06 10.19 11.72
C ASN A 92 18.27 8.81 12.35
N LEU A 93 19.53 8.36 12.41
CA LEU A 93 19.89 7.07 12.99
C LEU A 93 19.48 6.91 14.46
N HIS A 94 19.42 8.01 15.22
CA HIS A 94 18.96 8.00 16.61
C HIS A 94 17.51 7.54 16.78
N LEU A 95 16.65 7.71 15.76
CA LEU A 95 15.28 7.20 15.79
C LEU A 95 15.24 5.66 15.68
N LEU A 96 16.24 5.06 15.01
CA LEU A 96 16.35 3.61 14.81
C LEU A 96 16.94 2.88 16.02
N GLU A 97 17.61 3.58 16.93
CA GLU A 97 18.20 2.99 18.14
C GLU A 97 17.16 2.63 19.22
N ARG A 98 15.89 3.03 19.03
CA ARG A 98 14.84 2.78 20.00
C ARG A 98 14.39 1.33 19.97
N GLN A 99 14.61 0.63 21.08
CA GLN A 99 14.25 -0.78 21.25
C GLN A 99 13.17 -0.93 22.32
N ASN A 100 11.89 -0.86 21.92
CA ASN A 100 10.77 -1.09 22.84
C ASN A 100 10.10 -2.43 22.52
N TRP A 101 10.73 -3.53 22.97
CA TRP A 101 10.34 -4.91 22.68
C TRP A 101 9.24 -5.43 23.63
N ASN A 102 8.09 -4.74 23.67
CA ASN A 102 6.97 -5.25 24.47
C ASN A 102 6.31 -6.44 23.75
N VAL A 103 6.23 -7.58 24.42
CA VAL A 103 5.68 -8.83 23.88
C VAL A 103 4.23 -8.67 23.43
N SER A 104 3.45 -7.84 24.12
CA SER A 104 2.07 -7.52 23.75
C SER A 104 1.96 -6.81 22.41
N HIS A 105 2.91 -5.94 22.05
CA HIS A 105 2.93 -5.27 20.76
C HIS A 105 3.34 -6.22 19.63
N LEU A 106 4.25 -7.16 19.89
CA LEU A 106 4.66 -8.19 18.93
C LEU A 106 3.47 -9.03 18.45
N PHE A 107 2.60 -9.49 19.36
CA PHE A 107 1.42 -10.26 18.97
C PHE A 107 0.42 -9.46 18.13
N CYS A 108 0.30 -8.14 18.35
CA CYS A 108 -0.58 -7.28 17.58
C CYS A 108 -0.06 -7.02 16.15
N ILE A 109 1.26 -7.06 15.95
CA ILE A 109 1.91 -6.81 14.65
C ILE A 109 1.91 -8.04 13.74
N VAL A 110 1.85 -9.27 14.30
CA VAL A 110 1.88 -10.51 13.51
C VAL A 110 0.80 -10.56 12.41
N PRO A 111 -0.49 -10.27 12.69
CA PRO A 111 -1.52 -10.23 11.65
C PRO A 111 -1.21 -9.20 10.56
N LEU A 112 -0.73 -8.01 10.94
CA LEU A 112 -0.37 -6.95 9.98
C LEU A 112 0.76 -7.41 9.05
N MET A 113 1.82 -8.02 9.59
CA MET A 113 2.91 -8.55 8.76
C MET A 113 2.43 -9.65 7.83
N LEU A 114 1.59 -10.57 8.30
CA LEU A 114 1.02 -11.63 7.46
C LEU A 114 0.22 -11.06 6.28
N THR A 115 -0.54 -9.98 6.50
CA THR A 115 -1.29 -9.31 5.42
C THR A 115 -0.39 -8.64 4.39
N THR A 116 0.75 -8.07 4.78
CA THR A 116 1.70 -7.46 3.82
C THR A 116 2.31 -8.48 2.87
N PHE A 117 2.43 -9.74 3.30
CA PHE A 117 2.93 -10.83 2.48
C PHE A 117 1.82 -11.61 1.76
N SER A 118 0.60 -11.08 1.65
CA SER A 118 -0.58 -11.82 1.14
C SER A 118 -0.30 -12.72 -0.07
N PHE A 119 -0.16 -14.02 0.20
CA PHE A 119 0.02 -15.11 -0.76
C PHE A 119 -1.26 -15.80 -1.28
N PRO A 120 -2.43 -15.77 -0.60
CA PRO A 120 -3.55 -16.67 -0.95
C PRO A 120 -4.07 -16.55 -2.39
N GLY A 121 -4.02 -15.37 -3.01
CA GLY A 121 -4.53 -15.15 -4.37
C GLY A 121 -3.52 -15.41 -5.49
N ILE A 122 -2.22 -15.33 -5.21
CA ILE A 122 -1.18 -15.32 -6.25
C ILE A 122 -0.83 -16.74 -6.72
N VAL A 123 -0.80 -17.71 -5.79
CA VAL A 123 -0.44 -19.10 -6.08
C VAL A 123 -1.36 -19.77 -7.11
N PRO A 124 -2.71 -19.74 -6.97
CA PRO A 124 -3.59 -20.38 -7.96
C PRO A 124 -3.51 -19.73 -9.34
N THR A 125 -3.13 -18.45 -9.42
CA THR A 125 -2.94 -17.73 -10.68
C THR A 125 -1.64 -18.14 -11.36
N ILE A 126 -0.52 -18.22 -10.63
CA ILE A 126 0.81 -18.53 -11.22
C ILE A 126 0.93 -20.00 -11.68
N VAL A 127 0.25 -20.94 -11.01
CA VAL A 127 0.38 -22.38 -11.29
C VAL A 127 0.00 -22.76 -12.73
N PRO A 128 -1.13 -22.29 -13.30
CA PRO A 128 -1.44 -22.41 -14.72
C PRO A 128 -0.41 -21.74 -15.64
N TYR A 129 0.04 -20.52 -15.32
CA TYR A 129 1.02 -19.78 -16.15
C TYR A 129 2.36 -20.50 -16.27
N LEU A 130 2.79 -21.22 -15.22
CA LEU A 130 4.05 -21.97 -15.20
C LEU A 130 3.90 -23.44 -15.63
N ASN A 131 2.78 -23.81 -16.27
CA ASN A 131 2.50 -25.18 -16.72
C ASN A 131 2.71 -26.24 -15.62
N ARG A 132 2.39 -25.90 -14.36
CA ARG A 132 2.59 -26.77 -13.19
C ARG A 132 4.05 -27.22 -12.95
N ASN A 133 5.05 -26.51 -13.47
CA ASN A 133 6.45 -26.82 -13.20
C ASN A 133 6.82 -26.45 -11.75
N VAL A 134 6.96 -27.46 -10.89
CA VAL A 134 7.21 -27.29 -9.45
C VAL A 134 8.48 -26.49 -9.15
N ARG A 135 9.55 -26.67 -9.94
CA ARG A 135 10.80 -25.90 -9.75
C ARG A 135 10.61 -24.43 -10.08
N ALA A 136 9.96 -24.15 -11.21
CA ALA A 136 9.69 -22.78 -11.62
C ALA A 136 8.72 -22.07 -10.66
N ILE A 137 7.68 -22.76 -10.19
CA ILE A 137 6.75 -22.25 -9.17
C ILE A 137 7.48 -21.91 -7.87
N ARG A 138 8.37 -22.79 -7.40
CA ARG A 138 9.16 -22.54 -6.19
C ARG A 138 10.05 -21.30 -6.32
N ILE A 139 10.73 -21.15 -7.46
CA ILE A 139 11.59 -19.97 -7.72
C ILE A 139 10.73 -18.71 -7.81
N ALA A 140 9.59 -18.75 -8.49
CA ALA A 140 8.69 -17.60 -8.60
C ALA A 140 8.16 -17.14 -7.23
N ILE A 141 7.74 -18.10 -6.39
CA ILE A 141 7.29 -17.80 -5.02
C ILE A 141 8.44 -17.22 -4.20
N ILE A 142 9.57 -17.91 -4.07
CA ILE A 142 10.70 -17.45 -3.24
C ILE A 142 11.27 -16.12 -3.75
N GLY A 143 11.38 -15.95 -5.06
CA GLY A 143 11.85 -14.72 -5.68
C GLY A 143 10.91 -13.55 -5.39
N GLY A 144 9.60 -13.75 -5.58
CA GLY A 144 8.59 -12.73 -5.30
C GLY A 144 8.53 -12.38 -3.81
N THR A 145 8.52 -13.37 -2.92
CA THR A 145 8.49 -13.15 -1.46
C THR A 145 9.71 -12.37 -0.99
N SER A 146 10.89 -12.73 -1.49
CA SER A 146 12.16 -12.10 -1.10
C SER A 146 12.24 -10.67 -1.61
N LEU A 147 11.76 -10.42 -2.83
CA LEU A 147 11.69 -9.07 -3.38
C LEU A 147 10.74 -8.18 -2.56
N THR A 148 9.52 -8.65 -2.28
CA THR A 148 8.56 -7.94 -1.42
C THR A 148 9.14 -7.65 -0.04
N PHE A 149 9.86 -8.61 0.54
CA PHE A 149 10.52 -8.44 1.84
C PHE A 149 11.59 -7.34 1.81
N ILE A 150 12.48 -7.34 0.81
CA ILE A 150 13.52 -6.32 0.67
C ILE A 150 12.91 -4.92 0.51
N VAL A 151 11.92 -4.80 -0.37
CA VAL A 151 11.19 -3.55 -0.60
C VAL A 151 10.55 -3.07 0.72
N TYR A 152 9.87 -3.96 1.44
CA TYR A 152 9.24 -3.61 2.71
C TYR A 152 10.25 -3.18 3.78
N CYS A 153 11.39 -3.86 3.91
CA CYS A 153 12.45 -3.48 4.84
C CYS A 153 13.00 -2.08 4.54
N ILE A 154 13.23 -1.74 3.27
CA ILE A 154 13.69 -0.41 2.88
C ILE A 154 12.62 0.64 3.25
N TRP A 155 11.34 0.37 2.97
CA TRP A 155 10.25 1.26 3.36
C TRP A 155 10.21 1.50 4.88
N LEU A 156 10.31 0.44 5.69
CA LEU A 156 10.33 0.57 7.14
C LEU A 156 11.53 1.39 7.65
N LEU A 157 12.71 1.20 7.07
CA LEU A 157 13.90 1.99 7.41
C LEU A 157 13.69 3.47 7.12
N ILE A 158 13.03 3.80 6.00
CA ILE A 158 12.71 5.19 5.65
C ILE A 158 11.73 5.77 6.66
N ILE A 159 10.61 5.08 6.94
CA ILE A 159 9.57 5.60 7.85
C ILE A 159 10.08 5.72 9.29
N PHE A 160 10.68 4.66 9.85
CA PHE A 160 11.21 4.71 11.22
C PHE A 160 12.44 5.60 11.36
N GLY A 161 13.21 5.77 10.29
CA GLY A 161 14.37 6.66 10.27
C GLY A 161 14.01 8.13 10.14
N THR A 162 12.81 8.48 9.66
CA THR A 162 12.42 9.88 9.39
C THR A 162 11.32 10.39 10.32
N VAL A 163 10.35 9.56 10.69
CA VAL A 163 9.18 9.96 11.48
C VAL A 163 9.37 9.55 12.95
N PRO A 164 9.28 10.47 13.92
CA PRO A 164 9.34 10.12 15.34
C PRO A 164 8.13 9.28 15.77
N ASN A 165 8.33 8.40 16.74
CA ASN A 165 7.24 7.54 17.24
C ASN A 165 6.23 8.29 18.11
N GLU A 166 6.71 9.22 18.93
CA GLU A 166 5.96 10.02 19.90
C GLU A 166 6.03 11.51 19.55
N GLY A 167 4.94 12.24 19.74
CA GLY A 167 4.83 13.67 19.41
C GLY A 167 3.70 13.96 18.41
N ILE A 168 3.47 15.24 18.16
CA ILE A 168 2.49 15.73 17.16
C ILE A 168 2.98 15.27 15.78
N HIS A 169 2.15 14.52 15.04
CA HIS A 169 2.47 13.81 13.80
C HIS A 169 3.41 12.60 13.97
N GLY A 170 3.50 12.03 15.17
CA GLY A 170 4.24 10.80 15.43
C GLY A 170 3.49 9.55 14.95
N LEU A 171 4.20 8.43 14.78
CA LEU A 171 3.63 7.16 14.30
C LEU A 171 2.51 6.62 15.20
N GLN A 172 2.57 6.88 16.51
CA GLN A 172 1.52 6.45 17.45
C GLN A 172 0.22 7.23 17.25
N GLU A 173 0.30 8.54 17.01
CA GLU A 173 -0.86 9.37 16.68
C GLU A 173 -1.44 8.96 15.33
N ALA A 174 -0.58 8.68 14.35
CA ALA A 174 -0.99 8.20 13.03
C ALA A 174 -1.80 6.90 13.12
N LEU A 175 -1.40 5.98 13.99
CA LEU A 175 -2.13 4.73 14.23
C LEU A 175 -3.52 4.96 14.85
N ILE A 176 -3.65 5.92 15.76
CA ILE A 176 -4.91 6.22 16.47
C ILE A 176 -5.86 7.01 15.56
N CYS A 177 -5.34 7.99 14.83
CA CYS A 177 -6.09 8.85 13.93
C CYS A 177 -6.31 8.26 12.53
N ASP A 178 -5.79 7.04 12.29
CA ASP A 178 -5.85 6.34 11.00
C ASP A 178 -5.31 7.21 9.84
N ILE A 179 -4.18 7.88 10.11
CA ILE A 179 -3.49 8.77 9.16
C ILE A 179 -2.41 7.95 8.43
N PRO A 180 -2.34 8.02 7.10
CA PRO A 180 -1.30 7.31 6.36
C PRO A 180 0.11 7.84 6.72
N ALA A 181 1.08 6.94 6.78
CA ALA A 181 2.46 7.28 7.15
C ALA A 181 3.11 8.31 6.19
N THR A 182 2.66 8.36 4.95
CA THR A 182 3.05 9.35 3.92
C THR A 182 2.63 10.77 4.26
N GLU A 183 1.50 10.94 4.94
CA GLU A 183 1.05 12.24 5.43
C GLU A 183 1.87 12.67 6.65
N CYS A 184 2.21 11.75 7.54
CA CYS A 184 3.13 12.04 8.65
C CYS A 184 4.51 12.48 8.14
N LEU A 185 5.00 11.81 7.09
CA LEU A 185 6.22 12.17 6.39
C LEU A 185 6.18 13.61 5.85
N HIS A 186 5.01 14.08 5.40
CA HIS A 186 4.83 15.44 4.90
C HIS A 186 5.04 16.51 5.97
N TYR A 187 4.59 16.26 7.20
CA TYR A 187 4.69 17.23 8.28
C TYR A 187 6.06 17.23 8.96
N VAL A 188 6.76 16.09 8.96
CA VAL A 188 8.04 15.93 9.65
C VAL A 188 9.24 16.30 8.77
N ILE A 189 9.14 16.06 7.45
CA ILE A 189 10.26 16.27 6.54
C ILE A 189 10.33 17.72 6.04
N LYS A 190 11.53 18.30 6.09
CA LYS A 190 11.80 19.65 5.57
C LYS A 190 11.89 19.69 4.05
N ASN A 191 12.31 18.60 3.41
CA ASN A 191 12.42 18.50 1.96
C ASN A 191 11.06 18.25 1.29
N PRO A 192 10.52 19.24 0.54
CA PRO A 192 9.21 19.11 -0.09
C PRO A 192 9.18 18.02 -1.17
N LEU A 193 10.31 17.77 -1.85
CA LEU A 193 10.40 16.81 -2.94
C LEU A 193 10.12 15.39 -2.45
N LEU A 194 10.76 14.97 -1.34
CA LEU A 194 10.58 13.63 -0.79
C LEU A 194 9.13 13.39 -0.36
N SER A 195 8.49 14.41 0.21
CA SER A 195 7.10 14.29 0.61
C SER A 195 6.14 14.14 -0.58
N TYR A 196 6.28 14.98 -1.61
CA TYR A 196 5.44 14.86 -2.81
C TYR A 196 5.63 13.50 -3.49
N VAL A 197 6.85 12.99 -3.53
CA VAL A 197 7.16 11.69 -4.11
C VAL A 197 6.53 10.55 -3.29
N ALA A 198 6.54 10.65 -1.97
CA ALA A 198 5.92 9.64 -1.10
C ALA A 198 4.39 9.62 -1.25
N GLN A 199 3.73 10.79 -1.31
CA GLN A 199 2.29 10.88 -1.57
C GLN A 199 1.93 10.37 -2.96
N PHE A 200 2.73 10.73 -3.98
CA PHE A 200 2.57 10.22 -5.33
C PHE A 200 2.69 8.69 -5.36
N PHE A 201 3.70 8.14 -4.68
CA PHE A 201 3.86 6.70 -4.53
C PHE A 201 2.63 6.04 -3.90
N ALA A 202 2.14 6.54 -2.75
CA ALA A 202 0.96 5.98 -2.07
C ALA A 202 -0.31 6.03 -2.91
N PHE A 203 -0.53 7.14 -3.64
CA PHE A 203 -1.68 7.30 -4.52
C PHE A 203 -1.69 6.28 -5.67
N PHE A 204 -0.57 6.13 -6.39
CA PHE A 204 -0.47 5.16 -7.48
C PHE A 204 -0.49 3.71 -6.99
N CYS A 205 0.10 3.46 -5.83
CA CYS A 205 0.08 2.17 -5.16
C CYS A 205 -1.35 1.71 -4.85
N SER A 206 -2.14 2.57 -4.18
CA SER A 206 -3.54 2.25 -3.82
C SER A 206 -4.40 2.02 -5.06
N ARG A 207 -4.18 2.78 -6.13
CA ARG A 207 -4.86 2.59 -7.43
C ARG A 207 -4.51 1.27 -8.10
N TYR A 208 -3.23 0.90 -8.12
CA TYR A 208 -2.78 -0.36 -8.71
C TYR A 208 -3.42 -1.56 -7.99
N PHE A 209 -3.41 -1.55 -6.65
CA PHE A 209 -4.03 -2.62 -5.87
C PHE A 209 -5.54 -2.65 -6.03
N PHE A 210 -6.23 -1.51 -6.06
CA PHE A 210 -7.67 -1.43 -6.31
C PHE A 210 -8.06 -2.17 -7.61
N PHE A 211 -7.40 -1.88 -8.73
CA PHE A 211 -7.67 -2.58 -9.99
C PHE A 211 -7.32 -4.06 -9.92
N GLY A 212 -6.21 -4.44 -9.29
CA GLY A 212 -5.82 -5.83 -9.10
C GLY A 212 -6.89 -6.65 -8.37
N TYR A 213 -7.48 -6.11 -7.30
CA TYR A 213 -8.55 -6.79 -6.57
C TYR A 213 -9.87 -6.81 -7.33
N CYS A 214 -10.22 -5.74 -8.05
CA CYS A 214 -11.39 -5.74 -8.93
C CYS A 214 -11.30 -6.87 -9.96
N PHE A 215 -10.14 -7.09 -10.59
CA PHE A 215 -9.96 -8.19 -11.54
C PHE A 215 -10.02 -9.57 -10.89
N SER A 216 -9.46 -9.73 -9.69
CA SER A 216 -9.47 -11.02 -8.99
C SER A 216 -10.88 -11.50 -8.59
N ALA A 217 -11.85 -10.59 -8.61
CA ALA A 217 -13.24 -10.84 -8.28
C ALA A 217 -14.11 -11.23 -9.51
N PHE A 218 -13.60 -11.05 -10.74
CA PHE A 218 -14.25 -11.43 -11.99
C PHE A 218 -13.62 -12.70 -12.59
#